data_AF-A0A7X4CJQ7-F1
#
_entry.id   AF-A0A7X4CJQ7-F1
#
_cell.length_a   1.000
_cell.length_b   1.000
_cell.length_c   1.000
_cell.angle_alpha   90.00
_cell.angle_beta   90.00
_cell.angle_gamma   90.00
#
_symmetry.space_group_name_H-M   'P 1'
#
loop_
_entity.id
_entity.type
_entity.pdbx_description
1 polymer ?
#
loop_
_entity_poly.entity_id
_entity_poly.type
_entity_poly.pdbx_seq_one_letter_code
_entity_poly.pdbx_strand_id
1 'polypeptide(L)'
;MGARKRSSQSHDDLIGNFVAAVQENHAKSEAKENACRSAFESLFAGLRVNALNEPKRENCGAPDFLVFRGDIVIGHFEAKDLDVGIRGMKGRDKCQQDRYKAALPNLHYTNALDWDFYLGGNLKASVIISGFLGGIIPKPER
;
A
#
# COMPACT_ATOMS: atom_id res chain seq x y z
N MET A 1 -33.83 16.00 15.19
CA MET A 1 -33.31 15.14 16.27
C MET A 1 -32.08 14.40 15.74
N GLY A 2 -30.89 14.73 16.25
CA GLY A 2 -29.65 13.96 16.09
C GLY A 2 -28.94 13.98 14.72
N ALA A 3 -28.27 15.08 14.35
CA ALA A 3 -27.19 14.98 13.37
C ALA A 3 -26.05 14.16 13.99
N ARG A 4 -25.85 12.91 13.54
CA ARG A 4 -24.67 12.11 13.92
C ARG A 4 -23.42 12.89 13.51
N LYS A 5 -22.68 13.42 14.48
CA LYS A 5 -21.28 13.84 14.30
C LYS A 5 -20.53 12.61 13.82
N ARG A 6 -20.26 12.52 12.51
CA ARG A 6 -19.28 11.55 11.98
C ARG A 6 -17.94 11.98 12.56
N SER A 7 -17.37 11.18 13.47
CA SER A 7 -16.00 11.39 13.93
C SER A 7 -15.11 11.37 12.69
N SER A 8 -14.33 12.43 12.49
CA SER A 8 -13.20 12.37 11.56
C SER A 8 -12.17 11.48 12.22
N GLN A 9 -11.94 10.28 11.66
CA GLN A 9 -10.80 9.46 12.05
C GLN A 9 -9.51 10.24 11.76
N SER A 10 -8.60 10.29 12.73
CA SER A 10 -7.30 10.95 12.52
C SER A 10 -6.42 10.11 11.58
N HIS A 11 -5.39 10.73 11.00
CA HIS A 11 -4.43 9.97 10.18
C HIS A 11 -3.65 8.95 11.02
N ASP A 12 -3.35 9.27 12.28
CA ASP A 12 -2.63 8.37 13.19
C ASP A 12 -3.48 7.14 13.52
N ASP A 13 -4.79 7.33 13.73
CA ASP A 13 -5.74 6.21 13.89
C ASP A 13 -5.81 5.34 12.64
N LEU A 14 -5.70 5.92 11.44
CA LEU A 14 -5.70 5.16 10.18
C LEU A 14 -4.45 4.29 10.04
N ILE A 15 -3.28 4.85 10.34
CA ILE A 15 -2.01 4.13 10.28
C ILE A 15 -2.00 3.02 11.33
N GLY A 16 -2.39 3.32 12.57
CA GLY A 16 -2.47 2.33 13.64
C GLY A 16 -3.41 1.15 13.29
N ASN A 17 -4.60 1.45 12.79
CA ASN A 17 -5.56 0.42 12.37
C ASN A 17 -5.06 -0.39 11.17
N PHE A 18 -4.39 0.24 10.21
CA PHE A 18 -3.78 -0.46 9.09
C PHE A 18 -2.70 -1.45 9.56
N VAL A 19 -1.79 -1.01 10.43
CA VAL A 19 -0.72 -1.85 10.98
C VAL A 19 -1.30 -3.03 11.78
N ALA A 20 -2.33 -2.78 12.60
CA ALA A 20 -3.01 -3.83 13.36
C ALA A 20 -3.68 -4.87 12.45
N ALA A 21 -4.35 -4.44 11.38
CA ALA A 21 -4.95 -5.34 10.41
C ALA A 21 -3.90 -6.18 9.66
N VAL A 22 -2.77 -5.57 9.29
CA VAL A 22 -1.63 -6.27 8.68
C VAL A 22 -1.07 -7.34 9.63
N GLN A 23 -0.90 -7.03 10.92
CA GLN A 23 -0.48 -7.99 11.95
C GLN A 23 -1.42 -9.18 12.06
N GLU A 24 -2.71 -8.89 12.20
CA GLU A 24 -3.74 -9.91 12.40
C GLU A 24 -3.84 -10.84 11.18
N ASN A 25 -3.82 -10.28 9.97
CA ASN A 25 -3.91 -11.06 8.74
C ASN A 25 -2.66 -11.92 8.52
N HIS A 26 -1.47 -11.41 8.82
CA HIS A 26 -0.24 -12.18 8.73
C HIS A 26 -0.23 -13.35 9.73
N ALA A 27 -0.74 -13.16 10.94
CA ALA A 27 -0.82 -14.23 11.94
C ALA A 27 -1.80 -15.34 11.56
N LYS A 28 -2.85 -15.03 10.78
CA LYS A 28 -3.91 -15.96 10.40
C LYS A 28 -3.67 -16.68 9.08
N SER A 29 -2.89 -16.11 8.16
CA SER A 29 -2.82 -16.62 6.80
C SER A 29 -1.70 -17.64 6.60
N GLU A 30 -2.07 -18.90 6.30
CA GLU A 30 -1.16 -19.88 5.68
C GLU A 30 -0.87 -19.55 4.19
N ALA A 31 -1.66 -18.67 3.56
CA ALA A 31 -1.52 -18.25 2.16
C ALA A 31 -1.06 -16.78 2.05
N LYS A 32 0.21 -16.56 1.71
CA LYS A 32 0.89 -15.26 1.80
C LYS A 32 0.36 -14.18 0.84
N GLU A 33 -0.01 -14.55 -0.39
CA GLU A 33 -0.11 -13.59 -1.51
C GLU A 33 -1.19 -12.51 -1.38
N ASN A 34 -2.21 -12.67 -0.52
CA ASN A 34 -3.33 -11.71 -0.41
C ASN A 34 -3.65 -11.26 1.02
N ALA A 35 -2.82 -11.61 2.00
CA ALA A 35 -3.15 -11.40 3.41
C ALA A 35 -3.42 -9.92 3.74
N CYS A 36 -2.76 -8.96 3.09
CA CYS A 36 -2.92 -7.55 3.41
C CYS A 36 -4.02 -6.82 2.62
N ARG A 37 -4.71 -7.47 1.69
CA ARG A 37 -5.68 -6.83 0.78
C ARG A 37 -6.78 -6.06 1.53
N SER A 38 -7.42 -6.70 2.50
CA SER A 38 -8.48 -6.07 3.29
C SER A 38 -7.99 -4.90 4.15
N ALA A 39 -6.70 -4.92 4.55
CA ALA A 39 -6.08 -3.80 5.24
C ALA A 39 -5.93 -2.59 4.30
N PHE A 40 -5.47 -2.81 3.06
CA PHE A 40 -5.38 -1.75 2.04
C PHE A 40 -6.76 -1.16 1.70
N GLU A 41 -7.76 -2.00 1.48
CA GLU A 41 -9.14 -1.54 1.21
C GLU A 41 -9.67 -0.64 2.34
N SER A 42 -9.43 -1.04 3.59
CA SER A 42 -9.81 -0.25 4.77
C SER A 42 -9.05 1.08 4.86
N LEU A 43 -7.75 1.07 4.55
CA LEU A 43 -6.93 2.29 4.50
C LEU A 43 -7.45 3.26 3.43
N PHE A 44 -7.70 2.78 2.21
CA PHE A 44 -8.22 3.60 1.11
C PHE A 44 -9.60 4.18 1.43
N ALA A 45 -10.49 3.39 2.02
CA ALA A 45 -11.79 3.86 2.49
C ALA A 45 -11.65 4.97 3.55
N GLY A 46 -10.73 4.80 4.51
CA GLY A 46 -10.42 5.78 5.54
C GLY A 46 -9.85 7.09 4.98
N LEU A 47 -9.00 7.00 3.95
CA LEU A 47 -8.48 8.14 3.18
C LEU A 47 -9.52 8.77 2.23
N ARG A 48 -10.73 8.20 2.17
CA ARG A 48 -11.85 8.66 1.32
C ARG A 48 -11.48 8.70 -0.17
N VAL A 49 -10.77 7.67 -0.61
CA VAL A 49 -10.46 7.41 -2.01
C VAL A 49 -11.06 6.08 -2.43
N ASN A 50 -11.35 5.95 -3.72
CA ASN A 50 -11.81 4.67 -4.27
C ASN A 50 -10.60 3.87 -4.72
N ALA A 51 -10.63 2.55 -4.56
CA ALA A 51 -9.60 1.67 -5.07
C ALA A 51 -10.23 0.55 -5.90
N LEU A 52 -9.68 0.31 -7.09
CA LEU A 52 -9.93 -0.88 -7.88
C LEU A 52 -8.79 -1.86 -7.64
N ASN A 53 -9.11 -2.98 -7.00
CA ASN A 53 -8.20 -4.10 -6.82
C ASN A 53 -8.16 -4.98 -8.08
N GLU A 54 -7.01 -5.57 -8.38
CA GLU A 54 -6.77 -6.42 -9.55
C GLU A 54 -7.28 -5.77 -10.86
N PRO A 55 -6.79 -4.57 -11.21
CA PRO A 55 -7.17 -3.92 -12.46
C PRO A 55 -6.81 -4.77 -13.66
N LYS A 56 -7.49 -4.51 -14.77
CA LYS A 56 -7.21 -5.17 -16.04
C LYS A 56 -5.74 -4.96 -16.43
N ARG A 57 -5.07 -6.05 -16.82
CA ARG A 57 -3.67 -6.02 -17.25
C ARG A 57 -3.47 -5.17 -18.49
N GLU A 58 -2.44 -4.33 -18.46
CA GLU A 58 -1.97 -3.53 -19.58
C GLU A 58 -0.57 -3.96 -20.03
N ASN A 59 -0.02 -3.27 -21.04
CA ASN A 59 1.29 -3.58 -21.61
C ASN A 59 2.42 -3.50 -20.56
N CYS A 60 2.33 -2.51 -19.66
CA CYS A 60 3.29 -2.36 -18.57
C CYS A 60 3.07 -3.37 -17.43
N GLY A 61 1.98 -4.13 -17.41
CA GLY A 61 1.58 -5.01 -16.30
C GLY A 61 0.20 -4.64 -15.73
N ALA A 62 -0.11 -5.21 -14.56
CA ALA A 62 -1.23 -4.79 -13.71
C ALA A 62 -0.65 -4.49 -12.33
N PRO A 63 -0.68 -3.24 -11.84
CA PRO A 63 -0.45 -3.00 -10.42
C PRO A 63 -1.58 -3.61 -9.60
N ASP A 64 -1.36 -3.94 -8.33
CA ASP A 64 -2.41 -4.53 -7.48
C ASP A 64 -3.63 -3.62 -7.30
N PHE A 65 -3.41 -2.31 -7.17
CA PHE A 65 -4.51 -1.34 -7.05
C PHE A 65 -4.35 -0.13 -7.96
N LEU A 66 -5.49 0.34 -8.49
CA LEU A 66 -5.65 1.71 -8.98
C LEU A 66 -6.46 2.50 -7.96
N VAL A 67 -5.94 3.66 -7.55
CA VAL A 67 -6.62 4.55 -6.59
C VAL A 67 -7.15 5.78 -7.33
N PHE A 68 -8.40 6.14 -7.05
CA PHE A 68 -9.14 7.18 -7.76
C PHE A 68 -9.67 8.26 -6.82
N ARG A 69 -9.78 9.47 -7.38
CA ARG A 69 -10.60 10.56 -6.83
C ARG A 69 -11.56 11.03 -7.92
N GLY A 70 -12.84 10.72 -7.76
CA GLY A 70 -13.79 10.78 -8.88
C GLY A 70 -13.35 9.81 -9.97
N ASP A 71 -13.30 10.28 -11.21
CA ASP A 71 -12.93 9.47 -12.38
C ASP A 71 -11.42 9.52 -12.71
N ILE A 72 -10.62 10.20 -11.89
CA ILE A 72 -9.19 10.40 -12.13
C ILE A 72 -8.40 9.39 -11.30
N VAL A 73 -7.52 8.62 -11.97
CA VAL A 73 -6.50 7.80 -11.30
C VAL A 73 -5.47 8.73 -10.66
N ILE A 74 -5.35 8.64 -9.34
CA ILE A 74 -4.41 9.45 -8.54
C ILE A 74 -3.27 8.63 -7.96
N GLY A 75 -3.23 7.31 -8.18
CA GLY A 75 -2.13 6.46 -7.72
C GLY A 75 -2.26 5.03 -8.22
N HIS A 76 -1.12 4.38 -8.41
CA HIS A 76 -0.99 2.96 -8.70
C HIS A 76 -0.23 2.34 -7.53
N PHE A 77 -0.73 1.25 -6.96
CA PHE A 77 -0.09 0.58 -5.84
C PHE A 77 0.31 -0.83 -6.25
N GLU A 78 1.59 -1.15 -6.09
CA GLU A 78 2.12 -2.52 -6.15
C GLU A 78 2.53 -2.92 -4.73
N ALA A 79 1.91 -3.97 -4.23
CA ALA A 79 2.17 -4.57 -2.95
C ALA A 79 3.02 -5.85 -3.12
N LYS A 80 3.93 -6.07 -2.18
CA LYS A 80 4.69 -7.31 -2.05
C LYS A 80 4.35 -7.99 -0.74
N ASP A 81 4.72 -9.26 -0.64
CA ASP A 81 4.68 -9.99 0.62
C ASP A 81 5.49 -9.25 1.71
N LEU A 82 5.04 -9.37 2.96
CA LEU A 82 5.61 -8.67 4.12
C LEU A 82 7.11 -8.92 4.31
N ASP A 83 7.59 -10.13 3.99
CA ASP A 83 8.99 -10.55 4.12
C ASP A 83 9.85 -10.17 2.89
N VAL A 84 9.25 -9.57 1.85
CA VAL A 84 9.95 -9.13 0.64
C VAL A 84 10.36 -7.66 0.77
N GLY A 85 11.66 -7.41 0.68
CA GLY A 85 12.19 -6.04 0.62
C GLY A 85 11.88 -5.36 -0.71
N ILE A 86 11.31 -4.16 -0.66
CA ILE A 86 10.94 -3.38 -1.87
C ILE A 86 12.11 -2.60 -2.51
N ARG A 87 13.30 -2.70 -1.93
CA ARG A 87 14.53 -1.99 -2.37
C ARG A 87 15.63 -3.00 -2.65
N GLY A 88 16.44 -2.74 -3.69
CA GLY A 88 17.53 -3.64 -4.07
C GLY A 88 17.05 -4.99 -4.63
N MET A 89 15.83 -5.04 -5.15
CA MET A 89 15.25 -6.24 -5.77
C MET A 89 16.14 -6.74 -6.93
N LYS A 90 16.04 -8.03 -7.22
CA LYS A 90 16.83 -8.72 -8.27
C LYS A 90 15.92 -9.53 -9.19
N GLY A 91 16.45 -9.91 -10.35
CA GLY A 91 15.75 -10.78 -11.29
C GLY A 91 14.39 -10.22 -11.73
N ARG A 92 13.36 -11.07 -11.68
CA ARG A 92 12.01 -10.75 -12.18
C ARG A 92 11.38 -9.54 -11.48
N ASP A 93 11.53 -9.42 -10.16
CA ASP A 93 10.95 -8.30 -9.41
C ASP A 93 11.62 -6.97 -9.76
N LYS A 94 12.94 -6.96 -9.99
CA LYS A 94 13.64 -5.76 -10.44
C LYS A 94 13.16 -5.32 -11.83
N CYS A 95 13.05 -6.26 -12.76
CA CYS A 95 12.56 -5.98 -14.11
C CYS A 95 11.12 -5.43 -14.09
N GLN A 96 10.26 -5.98 -13.22
CA GLN A 96 8.90 -5.47 -13.01
C GLN A 96 8.94 -4.05 -12.43
N GLN A 97 9.70 -3.81 -11.36
CA GLN A 97 9.80 -2.50 -10.73
C GLN A 97 10.28 -1.43 -11.72
N ASP A 98 11.30 -1.73 -12.54
CA ASP A 98 11.81 -0.80 -13.55
C ASP A 98 10.75 -0.48 -14.60
N ARG A 99 10.06 -1.49 -15.10
CA ARG A 99 8.96 -1.32 -16.05
C ARG A 99 7.83 -0.47 -15.48
N TYR A 100 7.47 -0.70 -14.21
CA TYR A 100 6.39 0.04 -13.54
C TYR A 100 6.80 1.49 -13.30
N LYS A 101 8.03 1.74 -12.83
CA LYS A 101 8.54 3.11 -12.65
C LYS A 101 8.60 3.90 -13.96
N ALA A 102 8.88 3.23 -15.08
CA ALA A 102 8.91 3.87 -16.39
C ALA A 102 7.51 4.18 -16.96
N ALA A 103 6.52 3.35 -16.65
CA ALA A 103 5.19 3.44 -17.26
C ALA A 103 4.13 4.12 -16.39
N LEU A 104 4.25 4.03 -15.06
CA LEU A 104 3.21 4.48 -14.12
C LEU A 104 3.62 5.85 -13.54
N PRO A 105 2.87 6.93 -13.86
CA PRO A 105 3.30 8.29 -13.54
C PRO A 105 3.24 8.60 -12.03
N ASN A 106 2.40 7.89 -11.28
CA ASN A 106 2.25 8.03 -9.84
C ASN A 106 2.17 6.62 -9.22
N LEU A 107 3.31 6.11 -8.77
CA LEU A 107 3.49 4.73 -8.32
C LEU A 107 3.87 4.69 -6.85
N HIS A 108 3.15 3.87 -6.09
CA HIS A 108 3.46 3.48 -4.73
C HIS A 108 3.88 2.01 -4.73
N TYR A 109 5.04 1.74 -4.14
CA TYR A 109 5.56 0.39 -3.99
C TYR A 109 5.67 0.09 -2.50
N THR A 110 5.17 -1.05 -2.04
CA THR A 110 5.11 -1.34 -0.61
C THR A 110 5.11 -2.82 -0.31
N ASN A 111 5.61 -3.21 0.87
CA ASN A 111 5.36 -4.52 1.49
C ASN A 111 4.46 -4.36 2.73
N ALA A 112 3.58 -3.34 2.70
CA ALA A 112 2.78 -2.81 3.82
C ALA A 112 3.55 -2.15 4.97
N LEU A 113 4.86 -2.37 5.13
CA LEU A 113 5.65 -1.74 6.22
C LEU A 113 6.57 -0.64 5.71
N ASP A 114 7.29 -0.93 4.63
CA ASP A 114 8.05 0.01 3.83
C ASP A 114 7.18 0.53 2.69
N TRP A 115 7.32 1.82 2.40
CA TRP A 115 6.61 2.48 1.32
C TRP A 115 7.57 3.40 0.57
N ASP A 116 7.59 3.26 -0.75
CA ASP A 116 8.28 4.18 -1.65
C ASP A 116 7.25 4.81 -2.60
N PHE A 117 7.27 6.14 -2.68
CA PHE A 117 6.46 6.92 -3.62
C PHE A 117 7.34 7.42 -4.76
N TYR A 118 6.97 7.05 -5.99
CA TYR A 118 7.60 7.46 -7.24
C TYR A 118 6.66 8.35 -8.05
N LEU A 119 7.17 9.50 -8.50
CA LEU A 119 6.48 10.41 -9.41
C LEU A 119 7.29 10.56 -10.70
N GLY A 120 6.70 10.14 -11.83
CA GLY A 120 7.39 10.07 -13.12
C GLY A 120 8.66 9.23 -13.05
N GLY A 121 8.61 8.10 -12.35
CA GLY A 121 9.75 7.20 -12.14
C GLY A 121 10.80 7.65 -11.11
N ASN A 122 10.71 8.88 -10.61
CA ASN A 122 11.66 9.43 -9.63
C ASN A 122 11.16 9.19 -8.20
N LEU A 123 12.03 8.68 -7.32
CA LEU A 123 11.70 8.53 -5.90
C LEU A 123 11.47 9.91 -5.28
N LYS A 124 10.30 10.12 -4.68
CA LYS A 124 9.91 11.37 -4.04
C LYS A 124 9.89 11.28 -2.52
N ALA A 125 9.44 10.15 -1.99
CA ALA A 125 9.40 9.91 -0.56
C ALA A 125 9.54 8.42 -0.25
N SER A 126 10.13 8.14 0.90
CA SER A 126 10.15 6.81 1.51
C SER A 126 9.70 6.94 2.94
N VAL A 127 8.79 6.06 3.37
CA VAL A 127 8.39 5.96 4.77
C VAL A 127 8.42 4.51 5.21
N ILE A 128 8.73 4.33 6.49
CA ILE A 128 8.64 3.04 7.15
C ILE A 128 7.68 3.26 8.31
N ILE A 129 6.52 2.63 8.27
CA ILE A 129 5.46 2.86 9.27
C ILE A 129 5.51 1.86 10.42
N SER A 130 6.26 0.76 10.25
CA SER A 130 6.55 -0.21 11.30
C SER A 130 7.83 -0.99 10.97
N GLY A 131 8.53 -1.49 11.98
CA GLY A 131 9.66 -2.42 11.79
C GLY A 131 9.19 -3.88 11.83
N PHE A 132 9.92 -4.78 11.16
CA PHE A 132 9.75 -6.23 11.31
C PHE A 132 11.00 -6.83 11.99
N LEU A 133 10.93 -7.05 13.31
CA LEU A 133 12.01 -7.60 14.13
C LEU A 133 11.43 -8.73 14.99
N GLY A 134 11.18 -9.90 14.37
CA GLY A 134 10.45 -11.01 15.01
C GLY A 134 8.96 -10.74 15.25
N GLY A 135 8.43 -9.64 14.69
CA GLY A 135 7.08 -9.12 14.82
C GLY A 135 7.00 -7.67 14.31
N ILE A 136 5.80 -7.12 14.16
CA ILE A 136 5.56 -5.74 13.68
C ILE A 136 5.66 -4.78 14.87
N ILE A 137 6.66 -3.90 14.88
CA ILE A 137 6.91 -2.90 15.92
C ILE A 137 6.45 -1.51 15.41
N PRO A 138 5.39 -0.91 15.99
CA PRO A 138 4.98 0.46 15.64
C PRO A 138 6.15 1.42 15.83
N LYS A 139 6.42 2.28 14.84
CA LYS A 139 7.42 3.34 15.03
C LYS A 139 6.81 4.51 15.83
N PRO A 140 7.57 5.13 16.74
CA PRO A 140 7.14 6.37 17.36
C PRO A 140 6.94 7.44 16.27
N GLU A 141 5.87 8.22 16.41
CA GLU A 141 5.57 9.37 15.56
C GLU A 141 6.79 10.31 15.43
N ARG A 142 7.00 10.85 14.23
CA ARG A 142 7.96 11.93 13.97
C ARG A 142 7.23 13.19 13.57
#